data_AF-A0A239X3H5-F1
#
_entry.id   AF-A0A239X3H5-F1
#
_cell.length_a   1.000
_cell.length_b   1.000
_cell.length_c   1.000
_cell.angle_alpha   90.00
_cell.angle_beta   90.00
_cell.angle_gamma   90.00
#
_symmetry.space_group_name_H-M   'P 1'
#
loop_
_entity.id
_entity.type
_entity.pdbx_description
1 polymer ?
#
loop_
_entity_poly.entity_id
_entity_poly.type
_entity_poly.pdbx_seq_one_letter_code
_entity_poly.pdbx_strand_id
1 'polypeptide(L)'
;MKKNTIISILAVLAIAAIFFFILQNNKKKNEAQVAVVAETNKDVQVRTATVAAEEISGEFSVNGTFLPNRQAMISPEMGGQLIALYVKEGSYVRAGQSIGKLAGDKVNVNVTSARANLDNAVAALNRYEMAYKTGGVTALQLDQARLQVKNARAQLQSANLVSGDTNIISKVSGIVNQKLVEVGSVVGAGSPIVEVVDISSVKLKVDVDQSLVSQLSLGNTVKVKPDVIDGDLDGRITFIAPTASGALKFPVEITVPNSFNKLKAGMYGTAVFNRSGATNVLTIPRDAFVGSVSDNQVFVVRNNIAYLTKIKGGVNYGDRVEVISGLKAGDEVVTSGQINLTDKTPIRKLK
;
A
#
# COMPACT_ATOMS: atom_id res chain seq x y z
N MET A 1 -81.69 -57.83 50.70
CA MET A 1 -80.92 -57.94 49.44
C MET A 1 -80.06 -59.20 49.51
N LYS A 2 -80.08 -60.01 48.44
CA LYS A 2 -79.51 -61.38 48.43
C LYS A 2 -77.98 -61.35 48.57
N LYS A 3 -77.42 -62.16 49.47
CA LYS A 3 -75.99 -62.29 49.86
C LYS A 3 -74.97 -62.24 48.70
N ASN A 4 -75.39 -62.62 47.49
CA ASN A 4 -74.54 -62.64 46.29
C ASN A 4 -74.21 -61.25 45.73
N THR A 5 -75.03 -60.21 45.95
CA THR A 5 -74.71 -58.85 45.47
C THR A 5 -73.67 -58.12 46.34
N ILE A 6 -73.51 -58.50 47.62
CA ILE A 6 -72.51 -57.90 48.50
C ILE A 6 -71.11 -58.41 48.15
N ILE A 7 -71.00 -59.71 47.81
CA ILE A 7 -69.74 -60.35 47.45
C ILE A 7 -69.20 -59.79 46.12
N SER A 8 -70.06 -59.53 45.13
CA SER A 8 -69.65 -58.94 43.86
C SER A 8 -69.18 -57.49 44.00
N ILE A 9 -69.81 -56.68 44.87
CA ILE A 9 -69.37 -55.30 45.13
C ILE A 9 -68.00 -55.28 45.83
N LEU A 10 -67.77 -56.16 46.80
CA LEU A 10 -66.48 -56.29 47.48
C LEU A 10 -65.36 -56.74 46.52
N ALA A 11 -65.64 -57.65 45.60
CA ALA A 11 -64.68 -58.08 44.59
C ALA A 11 -64.29 -56.95 43.63
N VAL A 12 -65.26 -56.14 43.18
CA VAL A 12 -64.99 -54.98 42.31
C VAL A 12 -64.18 -53.90 43.04
N LEU A 13 -64.49 -53.64 44.31
CA LEU A 13 -63.71 -52.70 45.13
C LEU A 13 -62.28 -53.19 45.38
N ALA A 14 -62.08 -54.49 45.61
CA ALA A 14 -60.75 -55.07 45.77
C ALA A 14 -59.93 -54.96 44.47
N ILE A 15 -60.54 -55.24 43.32
CA ILE A 15 -59.88 -55.09 42.01
C ILE A 15 -59.55 -53.62 41.74
N ALA A 16 -60.46 -52.69 42.04
CA ALA A 16 -60.20 -51.26 41.88
C ALA A 16 -59.07 -50.76 42.79
N ALA A 17 -58.99 -51.25 44.03
CA ALA A 17 -57.90 -50.92 44.96
C ALA A 17 -56.55 -51.47 44.48
N ILE A 18 -56.52 -52.70 43.96
CA ILE A 18 -55.31 -53.29 43.36
C ILE A 18 -54.89 -52.50 42.11
N PHE A 19 -55.83 -52.12 41.25
CA PHE A 19 -55.56 -51.33 40.05
C PHE A 19 -55.02 -49.93 40.40
N PHE A 20 -55.59 -49.28 41.42
CA PHE A 20 -55.13 -47.99 41.91
C PHE A 20 -53.72 -48.08 42.51
N PHE A 21 -53.41 -49.15 43.24
CA PHE A 21 -52.09 -49.38 43.83
C PHE A 21 -51.02 -49.64 42.75
N ILE A 22 -51.35 -50.43 41.71
CA ILE A 22 -50.47 -50.67 40.56
C ILE A 22 -50.21 -49.37 39.79
N LEU A 23 -51.24 -48.54 39.59
CA LEU A 23 -51.10 -47.25 38.91
C LEU A 23 -50.23 -46.27 39.71
N GLN A 24 -50.38 -46.19 41.04
CA GLN A 24 -49.50 -45.37 41.87
C GLN A 24 -48.05 -45.84 41.82
N ASN A 25 -47.80 -47.16 41.90
CA ASN A 25 -46.44 -47.69 41.86
C ASN A 25 -45.78 -47.50 40.48
N ASN A 26 -46.55 -47.62 39.39
CA ASN A 26 -46.06 -47.32 38.05
C ASN A 26 -45.77 -45.83 37.86
N LYS A 27 -46.59 -44.93 38.40
CA LYS A 27 -46.33 -43.48 38.38
C LYS A 27 -45.02 -43.15 39.12
N LYS A 28 -44.81 -43.72 40.31
CA LYS A 28 -43.58 -43.52 41.10
C LYS A 28 -42.33 -44.07 40.40
N LYS A 29 -42.42 -45.25 39.77
CA LYS A 29 -41.32 -45.81 38.97
C LYS A 29 -41.01 -44.94 37.76
N ASN A 30 -42.03 -44.45 37.05
CA ASN A 30 -41.83 -43.62 35.87
C ASN A 30 -41.25 -42.24 36.25
N GLU A 31 -41.68 -41.64 37.36
CA GLU A 31 -41.11 -40.39 37.89
C GLU A 31 -39.63 -40.56 38.31
N ALA A 32 -39.28 -41.68 38.94
CA ALA A 32 -37.88 -41.98 39.29
C ALA A 32 -37.02 -42.22 38.04
N GLN A 33 -37.56 -42.90 37.02
CA GLN A 33 -36.84 -43.17 35.78
C GLN A 33 -36.67 -41.89 34.93
N VAL A 34 -37.67 -41.01 34.92
CA VAL A 34 -37.60 -39.68 34.29
C VAL A 34 -36.62 -38.76 35.02
N ALA A 35 -36.52 -38.83 36.35
CA ALA A 35 -35.54 -38.05 37.12
C ALA A 35 -34.09 -38.48 36.83
N VAL A 36 -33.83 -39.78 36.73
CA VAL A 36 -32.50 -40.33 36.38
C VAL A 36 -32.10 -39.97 34.93
N VAL A 37 -33.06 -39.98 33.99
CA VAL A 37 -32.82 -39.55 32.60
C VAL A 37 -32.63 -38.03 32.50
N ALA A 38 -33.29 -37.24 33.35
CA ALA A 38 -33.14 -35.78 33.42
C ALA A 38 -31.79 -35.32 34.04
N GLU A 39 -31.17 -36.14 34.90
CA GLU A 39 -29.80 -35.89 35.37
C GLU A 39 -28.74 -36.31 34.35
N THR A 40 -28.96 -37.37 33.58
CA THR A 40 -27.95 -37.93 32.65
C THR A 40 -27.78 -37.11 31.36
N ASN A 41 -28.74 -36.24 31.01
CA ASN A 41 -28.76 -35.44 29.77
C ASN A 41 -28.56 -33.92 29.96
N LYS A 42 -27.95 -33.47 31.07
CA LYS A 42 -27.77 -32.03 31.34
C LYS A 42 -26.44 -31.43 30.90
N ASP A 43 -25.46 -32.25 30.50
CA ASP A 43 -24.13 -31.74 30.15
C ASP A 43 -24.02 -31.48 28.65
N VAL A 44 -23.90 -30.21 28.27
CA VAL A 44 -23.64 -29.83 26.88
C VAL A 44 -22.17 -30.07 26.53
N GLN A 45 -21.91 -30.76 25.43
CA GLN A 45 -20.55 -31.02 24.97
C GLN A 45 -19.97 -29.80 24.26
N VAL A 46 -18.78 -29.37 24.68
CA VAL A 46 -18.15 -28.14 24.18
C VAL A 46 -16.66 -28.32 23.94
N ARG A 47 -16.11 -27.58 22.98
CA ARG A 47 -14.65 -27.42 22.82
C ARG A 47 -14.21 -26.13 23.48
N THR A 48 -13.05 -26.16 24.11
CA THR A 48 -12.50 -25.00 24.83
C THR A 48 -11.13 -24.63 24.30
N ALA A 49 -10.79 -23.35 24.38
CA ALA A 49 -9.44 -22.83 24.17
C ALA A 49 -8.99 -22.06 25.41
N THR A 50 -7.70 -22.15 25.73
CA THR A 50 -7.11 -21.42 26.86
C THR A 50 -6.72 -20.01 26.43
N VAL A 51 -7.05 -19.03 27.26
CA VAL A 51 -6.62 -17.64 27.09
C VAL A 51 -5.13 -17.56 27.41
N ALA A 52 -4.31 -17.26 26.41
CA ALA A 52 -2.86 -17.10 26.57
C ALA A 52 -2.41 -15.72 26.07
N ALA A 53 -1.34 -15.21 26.68
CA ALA A 53 -0.63 -14.07 26.14
C ALA A 53 0.20 -14.55 24.95
N GLU A 54 0.01 -13.94 23.80
CA GLU A 54 0.75 -14.29 22.58
C GLU A 54 1.46 -13.06 22.04
N GLU A 55 2.67 -13.28 21.53
CA GLU A 55 3.36 -12.30 20.71
C GLU A 55 2.76 -12.37 19.31
N ILE A 56 1.81 -11.46 19.04
CA ILE A 56 1.25 -11.33 17.70
C ILE A 56 2.04 -10.25 16.97
N SER A 57 2.89 -10.68 16.04
CA SER A 57 3.42 -9.79 15.01
C SER A 57 2.25 -9.34 14.14
N GLY A 58 1.74 -8.14 14.39
CA GLY A 58 0.73 -7.56 13.53
C GLY A 58 1.38 -7.26 12.18
N GLU A 59 1.05 -7.97 11.13
CA GLU A 59 1.34 -7.53 9.78
C GLU A 59 0.05 -7.00 9.17
N PHE A 60 0.15 -5.95 8.35
CA PHE A 60 -0.94 -5.57 7.47
C PHE A 60 -0.40 -5.38 6.06
N SER A 61 -1.21 -5.79 5.09
CA SER A 61 -0.86 -5.73 3.68
C SER A 61 -1.70 -4.70 2.95
N VAL A 62 -1.07 -3.91 2.08
CA VAL A 62 -1.75 -2.93 1.22
C VAL A 62 -1.31 -3.14 -0.21
N ASN A 63 -2.28 -3.23 -1.11
CA ASN A 63 -2.02 -3.35 -2.54
C ASN A 63 -1.72 -1.99 -3.15
N GLY A 64 -0.88 -1.98 -4.17
CA GLY A 64 -0.47 -0.78 -4.87
C GLY A 64 0.04 -1.06 -6.26
N THR A 65 0.49 0.01 -6.91
CA THR A 65 1.00 -0.04 -8.28
C THR A 65 2.42 0.50 -8.31
N PHE A 66 3.29 -0.18 -9.07
CA PHE A 66 4.65 0.28 -9.31
C PHE A 66 4.66 1.45 -10.28
N LEU A 67 5.30 2.53 -9.88
CA LEU A 67 5.58 3.73 -10.65
C LEU A 67 7.07 3.78 -11.00
N PRO A 68 7.44 4.46 -12.10
CA PRO A 68 8.85 4.66 -12.39
C PRO A 68 9.50 5.56 -11.34
N ASN A 69 10.81 5.42 -11.15
CA ASN A 69 11.55 6.29 -10.24
C ASN A 69 11.50 7.75 -10.71
N ARG A 70 11.72 7.94 -12.02
CA ARG A 70 11.57 9.22 -12.72
C ARG A 70 10.99 8.98 -14.11
N GLN A 71 10.20 9.92 -14.57
CA GLN A 71 9.72 9.99 -15.94
C GLN A 71 9.87 11.42 -16.43
N ALA A 72 10.30 11.60 -17.67
CA ALA A 72 10.45 12.92 -18.26
C ALA A 72 10.05 12.90 -19.73
N MET A 73 9.27 13.90 -20.11
CA MET A 73 9.03 14.23 -21.51
C MET A 73 10.19 15.09 -21.98
N ILE A 74 10.94 14.60 -22.96
CA ILE A 74 12.04 15.34 -23.59
C ILE A 74 11.48 16.16 -24.75
N SER A 75 11.74 17.46 -24.68
CA SER A 75 11.25 18.46 -25.61
C SER A 75 12.42 19.31 -26.12
N PRO A 76 12.31 19.90 -27.32
CA PRO A 76 13.32 20.81 -27.82
C PRO A 76 13.19 22.17 -27.12
N GLU A 77 14.29 22.90 -27.01
CA GLU A 77 14.29 24.25 -26.41
C GLU A 77 13.84 25.32 -27.42
N MET A 78 13.91 25.01 -28.71
CA MET A 78 13.43 25.85 -29.81
C MET A 78 12.53 25.09 -30.78
N GLY A 79 11.75 25.81 -31.58
CA GLY A 79 10.92 25.22 -32.63
C GLY A 79 11.69 25.01 -33.94
N GLY A 80 11.36 23.95 -34.67
CA GLY A 80 11.99 23.62 -35.95
C GLY A 80 11.53 22.28 -36.53
N GLN A 81 12.02 21.95 -37.72
CA GLN A 81 11.80 20.64 -38.32
C GLN A 81 12.79 19.62 -37.74
N LEU A 82 12.32 18.47 -37.28
CA LEU A 82 13.15 17.38 -36.80
C LEU A 82 13.82 16.68 -37.99
N ILE A 83 15.15 16.77 -38.10
CA ILE A 83 15.91 16.18 -39.21
C ILE A 83 16.51 14.82 -38.85
N ALA A 84 16.70 14.55 -37.56
CA ALA A 84 17.22 13.27 -37.10
C ALA A 84 16.72 12.97 -35.68
N LEU A 85 16.48 11.68 -35.45
CA LEU A 85 16.24 11.11 -34.12
C LEU A 85 17.17 9.91 -33.95
N TYR A 86 18.10 10.00 -33.00
CA TYR A 86 19.18 9.04 -32.81
C TYR A 86 18.81 7.87 -31.90
N VAL A 87 17.60 7.89 -31.34
CA VAL A 87 17.13 6.93 -30.34
C VAL A 87 15.91 6.18 -30.84
N LYS A 88 15.76 4.94 -30.36
CA LYS A 88 14.60 4.08 -30.62
C LYS A 88 13.93 3.73 -29.29
N GLU A 89 12.68 3.32 -29.35
CA GLU A 89 11.97 2.77 -28.21
C GLU A 89 12.73 1.56 -27.64
N GLY A 90 12.79 1.48 -26.31
CA GLY A 90 13.61 0.50 -25.59
C GLY A 90 15.11 0.84 -25.49
N SER A 91 15.60 1.89 -26.16
CA SER A 91 17.01 2.30 -26.06
C SER A 91 17.29 2.98 -24.72
N TYR A 92 18.44 2.70 -24.13
CA TYR A 92 18.92 3.43 -22.96
C TYR A 92 19.62 4.73 -23.37
N VAL A 93 19.27 5.84 -22.70
CA VAL A 93 19.87 7.16 -22.88
C VAL A 93 20.45 7.67 -21.57
N ARG A 94 21.54 8.43 -21.66
CA ARG A 94 22.15 9.12 -20.51
C ARG A 94 21.74 10.59 -20.47
N ALA A 95 21.72 11.18 -19.28
CA ALA A 95 21.63 12.62 -19.13
C ALA A 95 22.78 13.31 -19.91
N GLY A 96 22.44 14.35 -20.69
CA GLY A 96 23.35 15.06 -21.59
C GLY A 96 23.54 14.43 -22.97
N GLN A 97 23.01 13.22 -23.21
CA GLN A 97 23.11 12.58 -24.52
C GLN A 97 22.21 13.28 -25.55
N SER A 98 22.76 13.56 -26.74
CA SER A 98 21.96 13.97 -27.90
C SER A 98 21.04 12.83 -28.33
N ILE A 99 19.73 13.11 -28.37
CA ILE A 99 18.71 12.17 -28.81
C ILE A 99 18.14 12.53 -30.18
N GLY A 100 18.33 13.76 -30.65
CA GLY A 100 17.83 14.21 -31.94
C GLY A 100 18.37 15.57 -32.33
N LYS A 101 18.04 16.00 -33.55
CA LYS A 101 18.53 17.25 -34.13
C LYS A 101 17.45 17.93 -34.96
N LEU A 102 17.34 19.24 -34.79
CA LEU A 102 16.48 20.12 -35.58
C LEU A 102 17.25 20.72 -36.77
N ALA A 103 16.51 21.14 -37.80
CA ALA A 103 17.07 21.87 -38.94
C ALA A 103 17.72 23.18 -38.47
N GLY A 104 19.02 23.33 -38.72
CA GLY A 104 19.84 24.41 -38.18
C GLY A 104 20.21 25.50 -39.19
N ASP A 105 19.78 25.42 -40.45
CA ASP A 105 20.35 26.25 -41.53
C ASP A 105 20.26 27.75 -41.23
N LYS A 106 19.08 28.23 -40.83
CA LYS A 106 18.88 29.65 -40.45
C LYS A 106 19.71 30.04 -39.23
N VAL A 107 19.87 29.14 -38.27
CA VAL A 107 20.62 29.39 -37.03
C VAL A 107 22.12 29.45 -37.30
N ASN A 108 22.63 28.59 -38.17
CA ASN A 108 24.03 28.55 -38.57
C ASN A 108 24.44 29.81 -39.35
N VAL A 109 23.54 30.35 -40.17
CA VAL A 109 23.75 31.65 -40.84
C VAL A 109 23.91 32.78 -39.82
N ASN A 110 23.08 32.80 -38.77
CA ASN A 110 23.17 33.81 -37.71
C ASN A 110 24.48 33.72 -36.92
N VAL A 111 24.96 32.51 -36.60
CA VAL A 111 26.27 32.30 -35.96
C VAL A 111 27.39 32.85 -36.85
N THR A 112 27.34 32.53 -38.14
CA THR A 112 28.33 32.99 -39.13
C THR A 112 28.36 34.52 -39.24
N SER A 113 27.18 35.15 -39.31
CA SER A 113 27.05 36.62 -39.34
C SER A 113 27.56 37.27 -38.05
N ALA A 114 27.19 36.75 -36.88
CA ALA A 114 27.65 37.26 -35.60
C ALA A 114 29.18 37.13 -35.43
N ARG A 115 29.76 36.03 -35.93
CA ARG A 115 31.22 35.83 -35.94
C ARG A 115 31.93 36.85 -36.83
N ALA A 116 31.43 37.07 -38.05
CA ALA A 116 31.99 38.07 -38.95
C ALA A 116 31.90 39.49 -38.36
N ASN A 117 30.82 39.81 -37.63
CA ASN A 117 30.68 41.09 -36.93
C ASN A 117 31.69 41.25 -35.80
N LEU A 118 31.95 40.19 -35.03
CA LEU A 118 32.99 40.19 -34.00
C LEU A 118 34.38 40.39 -34.61
N ASP A 119 34.70 39.66 -35.68
CA ASP A 119 36.00 39.76 -36.36
C ASP A 119 36.23 41.18 -36.89
N ASN A 120 35.19 41.80 -37.48
CA ASN A 120 35.22 43.21 -37.91
C ASN A 120 35.42 44.18 -36.73
N ALA A 121 34.71 43.99 -35.62
CA ALA A 121 34.84 44.84 -34.43
C ALA A 121 36.24 44.73 -33.80
N VAL A 122 36.80 43.51 -33.74
CA VAL A 122 38.16 43.27 -33.23
C VAL A 122 39.20 43.94 -34.13
N ALA A 123 39.07 43.79 -35.45
CA ALA A 123 39.95 44.46 -36.40
C ALA A 123 39.87 45.99 -36.29
N ALA A 124 38.67 46.54 -36.07
CA ALA A 124 38.48 47.97 -35.83
C ALA A 124 39.14 48.41 -34.52
N LEU A 125 38.91 47.70 -33.41
CA LEU A 125 39.53 48.00 -32.12
C LEU A 125 41.06 48.03 -32.24
N ASN A 126 41.67 47.05 -32.91
CA ASN A 126 43.12 47.02 -33.14
C ASN A 126 43.60 48.27 -33.89
N ARG A 127 42.86 48.76 -34.90
CA ARG A 127 43.18 50.01 -35.60
C ARG A 127 43.06 51.23 -34.69
N TYR A 128 42.01 51.32 -33.88
CA TYR A 128 41.82 52.43 -32.92
C TYR A 128 42.90 52.42 -31.83
N GLU A 129 43.30 51.25 -31.33
CA GLU A 129 44.40 51.13 -30.35
C GLU A 129 45.73 51.62 -30.92
N MET A 130 46.04 51.28 -32.17
CA MET A 130 47.24 51.75 -32.84
C MET A 130 47.19 53.26 -33.10
N ALA A 131 46.05 53.79 -33.56
CA ALA A 131 45.88 55.22 -33.80
C ALA A 131 45.90 56.03 -32.49
N TYR A 132 45.41 55.49 -31.38
CA TYR A 132 45.39 56.17 -30.09
C TYR A 132 46.81 56.40 -29.56
N LYS A 133 47.71 55.40 -29.75
CA LYS A 133 49.13 55.51 -29.39
C LYS A 133 49.85 56.64 -30.13
N THR A 134 49.41 56.97 -31.35
CA THR A 134 49.98 58.05 -32.17
C THR A 134 49.17 59.35 -32.08
N GLY A 135 48.19 59.44 -31.16
CA GLY A 135 47.33 60.63 -31.00
C GLY A 135 46.30 60.85 -32.11
N GLY A 136 46.05 59.87 -32.98
CA GLY A 136 45.16 59.98 -34.15
C GLY A 136 43.67 59.78 -33.85
N VAL A 137 43.30 59.34 -32.63
CA VAL A 137 41.91 59.16 -32.19
C VAL A 137 41.76 59.55 -30.71
N THR A 138 40.55 59.90 -30.29
CA THR A 138 40.25 60.27 -28.90
C THR A 138 40.05 59.04 -28.00
N ALA A 139 40.18 59.21 -26.68
CA ALA A 139 39.86 58.15 -25.72
C ALA A 139 38.41 57.66 -25.85
N LEU A 140 37.47 58.58 -26.11
CA LEU A 140 36.06 58.26 -26.37
C LEU A 140 35.90 57.34 -27.58
N GLN A 141 36.62 57.58 -28.68
CA GLN A 141 36.56 56.72 -29.87
C GLN A 141 37.14 55.32 -29.59
N LEU A 142 38.22 55.24 -28.82
CA LEU A 142 38.79 53.96 -28.41
C LEU A 142 37.81 53.17 -27.51
N ASP A 143 37.20 53.83 -26.54
CA ASP A 143 36.23 53.19 -25.65
C ASP A 143 34.95 52.76 -26.37
N GLN A 144 34.49 53.50 -27.38
CA GLN A 144 33.42 53.08 -28.27
C GLN A 144 33.79 51.80 -29.05
N ALA A 145 35.01 51.71 -29.57
CA ALA A 145 35.48 50.50 -30.25
C ALA A 145 35.54 49.29 -29.31
N ARG A 146 35.99 49.48 -28.06
CA ARG A 146 35.97 48.43 -27.02
C ARG A 146 34.56 47.96 -26.71
N LEU A 147 33.62 48.90 -26.58
CA LEU A 147 32.21 48.58 -26.36
C LEU A 147 31.62 47.78 -27.54
N GLN A 148 31.99 48.13 -28.77
CA GLN A 148 31.55 47.42 -29.96
C GLN A 148 32.02 45.95 -29.97
N VAL A 149 33.28 45.68 -29.59
CA VAL A 149 33.78 44.31 -29.44
C VAL A 149 33.00 43.55 -28.37
N LYS A 150 32.72 44.18 -27.22
CA LYS A 150 31.94 43.57 -26.14
C LYS A 150 30.52 43.20 -26.62
N ASN A 151 29.86 44.09 -27.35
CA ASN A 151 28.53 43.85 -27.91
C ASN A 151 28.54 42.73 -28.95
N ALA A 152 29.50 42.75 -29.89
CA ALA A 152 29.62 41.71 -30.92
C ALA A 152 29.93 40.33 -30.30
N ARG A 153 30.74 40.28 -29.24
CA ARG A 153 31.01 39.03 -28.50
C ARG A 153 29.75 38.48 -27.83
N ALA A 154 28.95 39.34 -27.20
CA ALA A 154 27.68 38.95 -26.58
C ALA A 154 26.68 38.43 -27.63
N GLN A 155 26.63 39.06 -28.81
CA GLN A 155 25.81 38.60 -29.93
C GLN A 155 26.25 37.22 -30.45
N LEU A 156 27.55 36.98 -30.62
CA LEU A 156 28.07 35.66 -31.01
C LEU A 156 27.75 34.60 -29.95
N GLN A 157 27.90 34.93 -28.67
CA GLN A 157 27.53 34.01 -27.58
C GLN A 157 26.04 33.66 -27.63
N SER A 158 25.16 34.65 -27.83
CA SER A 158 23.73 34.43 -27.98
C SER A 158 23.40 33.54 -29.19
N ALA A 159 24.05 33.78 -30.33
CA ALA A 159 23.84 32.98 -31.54
C ALA A 159 24.30 31.52 -31.34
N ASN A 160 25.40 31.31 -30.62
CA ASN A 160 25.91 29.97 -30.30
C ASN A 160 24.96 29.20 -29.37
N LEU A 161 24.34 29.87 -28.39
CA LEU A 161 23.34 29.23 -27.52
C LEU A 161 22.15 28.74 -28.35
N VAL A 162 21.57 29.61 -29.19
CA VAL A 162 20.47 29.24 -30.08
C VAL A 162 20.87 28.12 -31.06
N SER A 163 22.12 28.09 -31.52
CA SER A 163 22.65 26.97 -32.34
C SER A 163 22.75 25.67 -31.55
N GLY A 164 23.18 25.74 -30.29
CA GLY A 164 23.17 24.60 -29.36
C GLY A 164 21.77 24.03 -29.16
N ASP A 165 20.76 24.88 -29.08
CA ASP A 165 19.34 24.51 -28.88
C ASP A 165 18.76 23.68 -30.05
N THR A 166 19.44 23.66 -31.20
CA THR A 166 19.07 22.76 -32.32
C THR A 166 19.32 21.29 -32.00
N ASN A 167 20.19 20.99 -31.03
CA ASN A 167 20.47 19.64 -30.59
C ASN A 167 19.58 19.29 -29.39
N ILE A 168 18.77 18.26 -29.55
CA ILE A 168 17.84 17.82 -28.52
C ILE A 168 18.59 16.87 -27.60
N ILE A 169 18.75 17.24 -26.33
CA ILE A 169 19.46 16.45 -25.32
C ILE A 169 18.50 15.85 -24.29
N SER A 170 18.78 14.64 -23.83
CA SER A 170 18.06 14.09 -22.68
C SER A 170 18.54 14.74 -21.39
N LYS A 171 17.62 15.29 -20.58
CA LYS A 171 17.94 15.86 -19.26
C LYS A 171 18.01 14.81 -18.15
N VAL A 172 17.61 13.57 -18.45
CA VAL A 172 17.60 12.44 -17.51
C VAL A 172 18.24 11.20 -18.15
N SER A 173 18.71 10.28 -17.31
CA SER A 173 19.11 8.95 -17.75
C SER A 173 17.94 7.98 -17.60
N GLY A 174 17.73 7.09 -18.57
CA GLY A 174 16.63 6.13 -18.54
C GLY A 174 16.44 5.40 -19.85
N ILE A 175 15.34 4.69 -19.98
CA ILE A 175 14.94 3.97 -21.19
C ILE A 175 13.92 4.81 -21.94
N VAL A 176 14.04 4.88 -23.26
CA VAL A 176 13.01 5.49 -24.12
C VAL A 176 11.77 4.63 -24.09
N ASN A 177 10.69 5.14 -23.50
CA ASN A 177 9.41 4.45 -23.40
C ASN A 177 8.64 4.50 -24.72
N GLN A 178 8.54 5.70 -25.30
CA GLN A 178 7.84 5.91 -26.57
C GLN A 178 8.38 7.14 -27.31
N LYS A 179 8.26 7.11 -28.63
CA LYS A 179 8.42 8.29 -29.50
C LYS A 179 7.06 8.93 -29.75
N LEU A 180 6.99 10.26 -29.64
CA LEU A 180 5.76 11.04 -29.83
C LEU A 180 5.70 11.71 -31.20
N VAL A 181 6.83 11.77 -31.92
CA VAL A 181 6.96 12.39 -33.24
C VAL A 181 7.91 11.58 -34.13
N GLU A 182 7.80 11.80 -35.44
CA GLU A 182 8.67 11.16 -36.45
C GLU A 182 9.62 12.19 -37.09
N VAL A 183 10.69 11.68 -37.69
CA VAL A 183 11.62 12.52 -38.47
C VAL A 183 10.85 13.18 -39.62
N GLY A 184 11.06 14.48 -39.81
CA GLY A 184 10.35 15.31 -40.77
C GLY A 184 9.25 16.17 -40.14
N SER A 185 8.78 15.85 -38.93
CA SER A 185 7.78 16.66 -38.22
C SER A 185 8.32 18.03 -37.83
N VAL A 186 7.44 19.04 -37.86
CA VAL A 186 7.72 20.37 -37.30
C VAL A 186 7.23 20.40 -35.86
N VAL A 187 8.13 20.70 -34.93
CA VAL A 187 7.87 20.72 -33.48
C VAL A 187 8.07 22.12 -32.92
N GLY A 188 7.26 22.49 -31.94
CA GLY A 188 7.42 23.73 -31.18
C GLY A 188 8.36 23.56 -29.99
N ALA A 189 8.88 24.68 -29.49
CA ALA A 189 9.63 24.70 -28.22
C ALA A 189 8.76 24.14 -27.08
N GLY A 190 9.32 23.26 -26.26
CA GLY A 190 8.60 22.60 -25.17
C GLY A 190 7.67 21.46 -25.60
N SER A 191 7.44 21.25 -26.90
CA SER A 191 6.61 20.14 -27.38
C SER A 191 7.31 18.79 -27.18
N PRO A 192 6.70 17.83 -26.47
CA PRO A 192 7.29 16.51 -26.23
C PRO A 192 7.62 15.75 -27.52
N ILE A 193 8.81 15.16 -27.59
CA ILE A 193 9.30 14.35 -28.72
C ILE A 193 9.50 12.90 -28.30
N VAL A 194 10.06 12.68 -27.11
CA VAL A 194 10.38 11.36 -26.58
C VAL A 194 10.05 11.31 -25.10
N GLU A 195 9.48 10.21 -24.64
CA GLU A 195 9.34 9.93 -23.21
C GLU A 195 10.50 9.05 -22.73
N VAL A 196 11.20 9.49 -21.68
CA VAL A 196 12.29 8.74 -21.05
C VAL A 196 11.91 8.39 -19.63
N VAL A 197 12.06 7.11 -19.28
CA VAL A 197 11.65 6.55 -17.99
C VAL A 197 12.83 5.87 -17.30
N ASP A 198 13.07 6.24 -16.05
CA ASP A 198 14.06 5.61 -15.18
C ASP A 198 13.39 4.52 -14.33
N ILE A 199 13.72 3.26 -14.64
CA ILE A 199 13.24 2.07 -13.92
C ILE A 199 14.37 1.34 -13.17
N SER A 200 15.54 1.98 -12.98
CA SER A 200 16.65 1.39 -12.22
C SER A 200 16.26 1.07 -10.76
N SER A 201 15.34 1.86 -10.23
CA SER A 201 14.47 1.52 -9.11
C SER A 201 13.03 1.79 -9.51
N VAL A 202 12.08 1.22 -8.77
CA VAL A 202 10.65 1.48 -8.93
C VAL A 202 10.05 1.91 -7.61
N LYS A 203 8.95 2.65 -7.66
CA LYS A 203 8.23 3.11 -6.48
C LYS A 203 6.90 2.39 -6.40
N LEU A 204 6.70 1.53 -5.42
CA LEU A 204 5.38 1.00 -5.13
C LEU A 204 4.58 2.09 -4.40
N LYS A 205 3.53 2.59 -5.05
CA LYS A 205 2.58 3.54 -4.46
C LYS A 205 1.40 2.78 -3.89
N VAL A 206 1.18 2.90 -2.59
CA VAL A 206 0.06 2.28 -1.85
C VAL A 206 -0.74 3.36 -1.13
N ASP A 207 -2.04 3.12 -0.94
CA ASP A 207 -2.94 4.02 -0.21
C ASP A 207 -3.27 3.42 1.17
N VAL A 208 -2.69 3.99 2.23
CA VAL A 208 -2.78 3.47 3.61
C VAL A 208 -3.84 4.22 4.41
N ASP A 209 -4.70 3.51 5.15
CA ASP A 209 -5.76 4.15 5.94
C ASP A 209 -5.20 5.04 7.08
N GLN A 210 -5.92 6.10 7.44
CA GLN A 210 -5.55 7.05 8.49
C GLN A 210 -5.19 6.39 9.84
N SER A 211 -5.84 5.28 10.20
CA SER A 211 -5.58 4.56 11.46
C SER A 211 -4.22 3.86 11.49
N LEU A 212 -3.63 3.60 10.32
CA LEU A 212 -2.39 2.84 10.16
C LEU A 212 -1.21 3.75 9.74
N VAL A 213 -1.47 4.84 9.02
CA VAL A 213 -0.39 5.73 8.51
C VAL A 213 0.43 6.35 9.64
N SER A 214 -0.17 6.62 10.81
CA SER A 214 0.52 7.20 11.97
C SER A 214 1.60 6.28 12.57
N GLN A 215 1.59 5.00 12.22
CA GLN A 215 2.55 4.00 12.68
C GLN A 215 3.73 3.83 11.70
N LEU A 216 3.65 4.46 10.52
CA LEU A 216 4.69 4.40 9.51
C LEU A 216 5.74 5.50 9.77
N SER A 217 6.98 5.20 9.40
CA SER A 217 8.10 6.16 9.49
C SER A 217 8.92 6.13 8.22
N LEU A 218 9.38 7.30 7.81
CA LEU A 218 10.29 7.43 6.66
C LEU A 218 11.57 6.62 6.91
N GLY A 219 12.02 5.89 5.90
CA GLY A 219 13.20 5.04 5.97
C GLY A 219 12.98 3.63 6.50
N ASN A 220 11.77 3.29 7.00
CA ASN A 220 11.48 1.91 7.39
C ASN A 220 11.56 0.97 6.19
N THR A 221 12.08 -0.23 6.44
CA THR A 221 12.09 -1.32 5.47
C THR A 221 10.73 -2.02 5.49
N VAL A 222 10.18 -2.31 4.32
CA VAL A 222 8.87 -2.93 4.10
C VAL A 222 9.05 -4.05 3.09
N LYS A 223 8.47 -5.22 3.36
CA LYS A 223 8.47 -6.30 2.38
C LYS A 223 7.50 -5.97 1.26
N VAL A 224 7.94 -6.12 0.02
CA VAL A 224 7.15 -5.90 -1.18
C VAL A 224 7.04 -7.21 -1.94
N LYS A 225 5.82 -7.60 -2.26
CA LYS A 225 5.50 -8.82 -3.01
C LYS A 225 4.95 -8.42 -4.37
N PRO A 226 5.73 -8.46 -5.45
CA PRO A 226 5.23 -8.22 -6.80
C PRO A 226 4.34 -9.38 -7.26
N ASP A 227 3.25 -9.10 -7.95
CA ASP A 227 2.32 -10.16 -8.39
C ASP A 227 2.90 -11.05 -9.50
N VAL A 228 3.90 -10.55 -10.21
CA VAL A 228 4.45 -11.15 -11.44
C VAL A 228 5.84 -11.76 -11.25
N ILE A 229 6.41 -11.66 -10.05
CA ILE A 229 7.74 -12.19 -9.74
C ILE A 229 7.64 -13.00 -8.45
N ASP A 230 8.16 -14.22 -8.48
CA ASP A 230 8.30 -15.02 -7.28
C ASP A 230 9.38 -14.43 -6.36
N GLY A 231 9.03 -14.26 -5.08
CA GLY A 231 9.93 -13.81 -4.03
C GLY A 231 9.60 -12.42 -3.48
N ASP A 232 9.92 -12.24 -2.20
CA ASP A 232 9.77 -10.97 -1.50
C ASP A 232 10.98 -10.07 -1.82
N LEU A 233 10.71 -8.79 -2.05
CA LEU A 233 11.72 -7.76 -2.24
C LEU A 233 11.69 -6.80 -1.05
N ASP A 234 12.86 -6.33 -0.62
CA ASP A 234 12.95 -5.29 0.39
C ASP A 234 12.79 -3.91 -0.26
N GLY A 235 11.76 -3.18 0.19
CA GLY A 235 11.52 -1.80 -0.17
C GLY A 235 11.76 -0.86 1.01
N ARG A 236 12.00 0.42 0.74
CA ARG A 236 12.15 1.46 1.77
C ARG A 236 11.10 2.54 1.60
N ILE A 237 10.43 2.91 2.70
CA ILE A 237 9.48 4.04 2.68
C ILE A 237 10.27 5.32 2.40
N THR A 238 10.00 5.95 1.25
CA THR A 238 10.67 7.18 0.83
C THR A 238 9.76 8.40 0.88
N PHE A 239 8.46 8.21 0.88
CA PHE A 239 7.49 9.29 0.99
C PHE A 239 6.22 8.80 1.69
N ILE A 240 5.71 9.63 2.59
CA ILE A 240 4.38 9.50 3.20
C ILE A 240 3.69 10.83 2.94
N ALA A 241 2.56 10.80 2.24
CA ALA A 241 1.85 12.02 1.88
C ALA A 241 1.41 12.76 3.15
N PRO A 242 1.58 14.09 3.23
CA PRO A 242 1.14 14.89 4.38
C PRO A 242 -0.39 15.07 4.42
N THR A 243 -1.07 14.77 3.32
CA THR A 243 -2.52 14.92 3.14
C THR A 243 -3.13 13.62 2.65
N ALA A 244 -4.35 13.33 3.10
CA ALA A 244 -5.10 12.19 2.59
C ALA A 244 -5.50 12.42 1.12
N SER A 245 -5.42 11.38 0.30
CA SER A 245 -6.32 11.22 -0.84
C SER A 245 -7.76 11.05 -0.31
N GLY A 246 -8.77 11.25 -1.17
CA GLY A 246 -10.17 11.10 -0.76
C GLY A 246 -10.44 9.80 0.01
N ALA A 247 -11.43 9.80 0.89
CA ALA A 247 -11.78 8.68 1.76
C ALA A 247 -10.71 8.29 2.83
N LEU A 248 -9.99 9.29 3.38
CA LEU A 248 -9.08 9.12 4.54
C LEU A 248 -7.91 8.16 4.30
N LYS A 249 -7.48 8.01 3.04
CA LYS A 249 -6.31 7.23 2.67
C LYS A 249 -5.11 8.11 2.42
N PHE A 250 -3.92 7.68 2.80
CA PHE A 250 -2.69 8.42 2.67
C PHE A 250 -1.76 7.70 1.69
N PRO A 251 -1.42 8.32 0.56
CA PRO A 251 -0.44 7.76 -0.36
C PRO A 251 0.93 7.60 0.30
N VAL A 252 1.50 6.41 0.20
CA VAL A 252 2.85 6.08 0.66
C VAL A 252 3.64 5.53 -0.53
N GLU A 253 4.84 6.06 -0.75
CA GLU A 253 5.75 5.55 -1.76
C GLU A 253 6.87 4.74 -1.11
N ILE A 254 7.03 3.51 -1.59
CA ILE A 254 8.06 2.58 -1.17
C ILE A 254 8.99 2.38 -2.36
N THR A 255 10.25 2.80 -2.23
CA THR A 255 11.25 2.58 -3.27
C THR A 255 11.81 1.16 -3.17
N VAL A 256 11.76 0.43 -4.28
CA VAL A 256 12.26 -0.95 -4.41
C VAL A 256 13.37 -0.96 -5.46
N PRO A 257 14.57 -1.49 -5.14
CA PRO A 257 15.62 -1.70 -6.14
C PRO A 257 15.13 -2.65 -7.24
N ASN A 258 15.36 -2.28 -8.51
CA ASN A 258 14.92 -3.08 -9.65
C ASN A 258 16.11 -3.67 -10.40
N SER A 259 16.97 -4.37 -9.66
CA SER A 259 18.09 -5.11 -10.24
C SER A 259 17.55 -6.02 -11.35
N PHE A 260 18.09 -5.89 -12.56
CA PHE A 260 17.69 -6.62 -13.78
C PHE A 260 16.40 -6.14 -14.50
N ASN A 261 15.82 -4.99 -14.14
CA ASN A 261 14.68 -4.38 -14.84
C ASN A 261 13.46 -5.32 -15.02
N LYS A 262 13.25 -6.26 -14.09
CA LYS A 262 12.12 -7.22 -14.17
C LYS A 262 10.79 -6.55 -13.81
N LEU A 263 10.81 -5.61 -12.87
CA LEU A 263 9.65 -4.79 -12.54
C LEU A 263 9.48 -3.67 -13.57
N LYS A 264 8.27 -3.54 -14.10
CA LYS A 264 7.89 -2.44 -14.98
C LYS A 264 6.89 -1.55 -14.27
N ALA A 265 6.89 -0.27 -14.62
CA ALA A 265 5.84 0.64 -14.21
C ALA A 265 4.46 0.13 -14.68
N GLY A 266 3.44 0.31 -13.85
CA GLY A 266 2.08 -0.18 -14.08
C GLY A 266 1.81 -1.59 -13.53
N MET A 267 2.83 -2.35 -13.12
CA MET A 267 2.63 -3.62 -12.44
C MET A 267 2.02 -3.44 -11.04
N TYR A 268 1.31 -4.45 -10.55
CA TYR A 268 0.78 -4.48 -9.19
C TYR A 268 1.72 -5.20 -8.23
N GLY A 269 1.59 -4.86 -6.96
CA GLY A 269 2.23 -5.59 -5.88
C GLY A 269 1.64 -5.22 -4.53
N THR A 270 2.00 -5.99 -3.52
CA THR A 270 1.53 -5.84 -2.15
C THR A 270 2.68 -5.41 -1.25
N ALA A 271 2.49 -4.33 -0.51
CA ALA A 271 3.38 -3.93 0.58
C ALA A 271 2.90 -4.58 1.88
N VAL A 272 3.81 -5.25 2.59
CA VAL A 272 3.56 -5.88 3.88
C VAL A 272 4.30 -5.09 4.95
N PHE A 273 3.53 -4.36 5.76
CA PHE A 273 4.03 -3.51 6.82
C PHE A 273 4.01 -4.26 8.15
N ASN A 274 5.14 -4.23 8.83
CA ASN A 274 5.23 -4.68 10.21
C ASN A 274 4.58 -3.61 11.10
N ARG A 275 3.50 -3.98 11.76
CA ARG A 275 3.04 -3.27 12.95
C ARG A 275 4.02 -3.60 14.07
N SER A 276 4.39 -2.61 14.87
CA SER A 276 4.99 -2.87 16.18
C SER A 276 4.02 -3.79 16.92
N GLY A 277 4.36 -5.08 16.98
CA GLY A 277 3.56 -6.07 17.70
C GLY A 277 3.40 -5.57 19.12
N ALA A 278 2.19 -5.61 19.65
CA ALA A 278 2.03 -5.49 21.08
C ALA A 278 2.61 -6.79 21.66
N THR A 279 3.79 -6.69 22.26
CA THR A 279 4.39 -7.81 22.98
C THR A 279 3.47 -8.16 24.14
N ASN A 280 3.10 -9.44 24.26
CA ASN A 280 2.35 -9.98 25.39
C ASN A 280 0.87 -9.51 25.50
N VAL A 281 0.08 -9.70 24.44
CA VAL A 281 -1.37 -9.40 24.48
C VAL A 281 -2.18 -10.67 24.73
N LEU A 282 -3.14 -10.62 25.66
CA LEU A 282 -4.10 -11.69 25.89
C LEU A 282 -5.03 -11.80 24.68
N THR A 283 -5.08 -12.97 24.06
CA THR A 283 -5.97 -13.20 22.92
C THR A 283 -6.81 -14.45 23.07
N ILE A 284 -7.94 -14.46 22.39
CA ILE A 284 -8.83 -15.62 22.26
C ILE A 284 -9.16 -15.88 20.79
N PRO A 285 -9.46 -17.14 20.41
CA PRO A 285 -9.97 -17.44 19.08
C PRO A 285 -11.25 -16.65 18.79
N ARG A 286 -11.41 -16.19 17.54
CA ARG A 286 -12.61 -15.45 17.11
C ARG A 286 -13.88 -16.26 17.31
N ASP A 287 -13.80 -17.58 17.14
CA ASP A 287 -14.91 -18.51 17.31
C ASP A 287 -15.38 -18.64 18.77
N ALA A 288 -14.68 -18.03 19.74
CA ALA A 288 -15.12 -18.00 21.13
C ALA A 288 -16.24 -16.98 21.42
N PHE A 289 -16.47 -16.02 20.51
CA PHE A 289 -17.49 -14.99 20.67
C PHE A 289 -18.89 -15.55 20.41
N VAL A 290 -19.83 -15.20 21.29
CA VAL A 290 -21.25 -15.53 21.15
C VAL A 290 -21.89 -14.47 20.25
N GLY A 291 -22.43 -14.88 19.10
CA GLY A 291 -22.98 -13.96 18.10
C GLY A 291 -21.88 -13.33 17.26
N SER A 292 -21.62 -12.04 17.45
CA SER A 292 -20.59 -11.29 16.72
C SER A 292 -19.47 -10.80 17.65
N VAL A 293 -18.30 -10.51 17.08
CA VAL A 293 -17.19 -9.89 17.83
C VAL A 293 -17.63 -8.54 18.46
N SER A 294 -18.58 -7.84 17.85
CA SER A 294 -19.15 -6.59 18.39
C SER A 294 -19.95 -6.77 19.68
N ASP A 295 -20.55 -7.94 19.90
CA ASP A 295 -21.35 -8.20 21.11
C ASP A 295 -20.48 -8.36 22.36
N ASN A 296 -19.19 -8.64 22.17
CA ASN A 296 -18.18 -8.76 23.23
C ASN A 296 -18.60 -9.71 24.36
N GLN A 297 -19.20 -10.85 24.01
CA GLN A 297 -19.63 -11.88 24.95
C GLN A 297 -18.98 -13.22 24.63
N VAL A 298 -18.52 -13.92 25.67
CA VAL A 298 -17.92 -15.25 25.57
C VAL A 298 -18.40 -16.14 26.71
N PHE A 299 -18.38 -17.46 26.53
CA PHE A 299 -18.60 -18.41 27.63
C PHE A 299 -17.27 -18.77 28.27
N VAL A 300 -17.10 -18.43 29.55
CA VAL A 300 -15.93 -18.78 30.35
C VAL A 300 -16.24 -20.03 31.16
N VAL A 301 -15.36 -21.02 31.11
CA VAL A 301 -15.53 -22.28 31.83
C VAL A 301 -14.90 -22.17 33.22
N ARG A 302 -15.69 -22.43 34.26
CA ARG A 302 -15.20 -22.58 35.63
C ARG A 302 -15.88 -23.79 36.27
N ASN A 303 -15.09 -24.73 36.78
CA ASN A 303 -15.58 -25.96 37.41
C ASN A 303 -16.61 -26.73 36.54
N ASN A 304 -16.33 -26.87 35.24
CA ASN A 304 -17.24 -27.49 34.25
C ASN A 304 -18.62 -26.82 34.12
N ILE A 305 -18.73 -25.54 34.44
CA ILE A 305 -19.92 -24.72 34.22
C ILE A 305 -19.52 -23.57 33.28
N ALA A 306 -20.33 -23.31 32.26
CA ALA A 306 -20.16 -22.20 31.34
C ALA A 306 -20.86 -20.93 31.87
N TYR A 307 -20.12 -19.84 32.01
CA TYR A 307 -20.62 -18.54 32.45
C TYR A 307 -20.57 -17.54 31.31
N LEU A 308 -21.71 -16.93 30.99
CA LEU A 308 -21.77 -15.90 29.95
C LEU A 308 -21.11 -14.62 30.48
N THR A 309 -19.93 -14.30 29.97
CA THR A 309 -19.11 -13.20 30.47
C THR A 309 -18.98 -12.14 29.38
N LYS A 310 -19.33 -10.90 29.73
CA LYS A 310 -19.07 -9.74 28.88
C LYS A 310 -17.61 -9.32 29.04
N ILE A 311 -16.91 -9.17 27.93
CA ILE A 311 -15.51 -8.78 27.88
C ILE A 311 -15.36 -7.43 27.17
N LYS A 312 -14.14 -6.91 27.11
CA LYS A 312 -13.78 -5.79 26.22
C LYS A 312 -12.77 -6.30 25.21
N GLY A 313 -13.20 -6.52 23.97
CA GLY A 313 -12.32 -6.86 22.86
C GLY A 313 -11.50 -5.66 22.37
N GLY A 314 -10.30 -5.94 21.86
CA GLY A 314 -9.40 -4.98 21.23
C GLY A 314 -9.23 -5.24 19.74
N VAL A 315 -7.98 -5.23 19.27
CA VAL A 315 -7.64 -5.47 17.85
C VAL A 315 -7.99 -6.90 17.43
N ASN A 316 -8.55 -7.03 16.21
CA ASN A 316 -8.78 -8.31 15.56
C ASN A 316 -7.58 -8.63 14.65
N TYR A 317 -6.95 -9.79 14.85
CA TYR A 317 -5.79 -10.28 14.10
C TYR A 317 -6.18 -11.42 13.14
N GLY A 318 -7.39 -11.40 12.59
CA GLY A 318 -7.93 -12.44 11.73
C GLY A 318 -8.63 -13.54 12.54
N ASP A 319 -7.87 -14.59 12.89
CA ASP A 319 -8.39 -15.76 13.61
C ASP A 319 -8.42 -15.57 15.13
N ARG A 320 -7.76 -14.52 15.63
CA ARG A 320 -7.66 -14.19 17.05
C ARG A 320 -8.06 -12.76 17.33
N VAL A 321 -8.58 -12.51 18.52
CA VAL A 321 -9.01 -11.18 18.98
C VAL A 321 -8.33 -10.87 20.31
N GLU A 322 -7.79 -9.66 20.44
CA GLU A 322 -7.24 -9.12 21.68
C GLU A 322 -8.34 -8.95 22.74
N VAL A 323 -7.99 -9.23 24.00
CA VAL A 323 -8.86 -9.04 25.16
C VAL A 323 -8.23 -7.98 26.06
N ILE A 324 -8.86 -6.81 26.13
CA ILE A 324 -8.43 -5.67 26.95
C ILE A 324 -8.83 -5.87 28.41
N SER A 325 -10.03 -6.42 28.66
CA SER A 325 -10.50 -6.73 30.01
C SER A 325 -11.61 -7.78 30.02
N GLY A 326 -11.83 -8.40 31.18
CA GLY A 326 -12.89 -9.38 31.41
C GLY A 326 -12.42 -10.83 31.48
N LEU A 327 -11.21 -11.12 30.99
CA LEU A 327 -10.56 -12.44 31.11
C LEU A 327 -9.13 -12.30 31.66
N LYS A 328 -8.60 -13.40 32.19
CA LYS A 328 -7.23 -13.52 32.68
C LYS A 328 -6.49 -14.63 31.93
N ALA A 329 -5.16 -14.55 31.94
CA ALA A 329 -4.31 -15.63 31.44
C ALA A 329 -4.68 -16.96 32.16
N GLY A 330 -4.86 -18.03 31.39
CA GLY A 330 -5.25 -19.34 31.90
C GLY A 330 -6.76 -19.58 32.03
N ASP A 331 -7.61 -18.56 31.85
CA ASP A 331 -9.05 -18.79 31.70
C ASP A 331 -9.32 -19.68 30.47
N GLU A 332 -10.40 -20.44 30.48
CA GLU A 332 -10.83 -21.24 29.33
C GLU A 332 -12.13 -20.68 28.76
N VAL A 333 -12.15 -20.48 27.44
CA VAL A 333 -13.32 -20.01 26.71
C VAL A 333 -13.86 -21.10 25.79
N VAL A 334 -15.18 -21.17 25.64
CA VAL A 334 -15.82 -22.12 24.72
C VAL A 334 -15.69 -21.65 23.28
N THR A 335 -15.14 -22.49 22.40
CA THR A 335 -14.97 -22.21 20.96
C THR A 335 -15.95 -22.99 20.07
N SER A 336 -16.61 -24.03 20.59
CA SER A 336 -17.64 -24.77 19.85
C SER A 336 -18.71 -25.33 20.80
N GLY A 337 -19.97 -25.37 20.35
CA GLY A 337 -21.12 -25.85 21.13
C GLY A 337 -21.92 -24.73 21.82
N GLN A 338 -21.59 -23.46 21.59
CA GLN A 338 -22.18 -22.29 22.26
C GLN A 338 -23.68 -22.13 22.01
N ILE A 339 -24.19 -22.61 20.87
CA ILE A 339 -25.61 -22.50 20.49
C ILE A 339 -26.53 -23.16 21.53
N ASN A 340 -26.04 -24.20 22.20
CA ASN A 340 -26.80 -24.97 23.18
C ASN A 340 -26.54 -24.53 24.64
N LEU A 341 -25.79 -23.45 24.85
CA LEU A 341 -25.44 -22.94 26.18
C LEU A 341 -26.30 -21.73 26.55
N THR A 342 -26.64 -21.66 27.83
CA THR A 342 -27.14 -20.46 28.50
C THR A 342 -26.22 -20.14 29.68
N ASP A 343 -26.45 -19.01 30.37
CA ASP A 343 -25.66 -18.70 31.56
C ASP A 343 -25.81 -19.80 32.62
N LYS A 344 -24.68 -20.24 33.20
CA LYS A 344 -24.58 -21.30 34.23
C LYS A 344 -24.96 -22.70 33.76
N THR A 345 -24.85 -23.01 32.46
CA THR A 345 -25.04 -24.37 31.94
C THR A 345 -23.87 -25.29 32.33
N PRO A 346 -24.14 -26.48 32.90
CA PRO A 346 -23.12 -27.53 33.07
C PRO A 346 -22.63 -28.04 31.71
N ILE A 347 -21.32 -28.20 31.57
CA ILE A 347 -20.70 -28.63 30.31
C ILE A 347 -19.80 -29.85 30.50
N ARG A 348 -19.58 -30.55 29.39
CA ARG A 348 -18.57 -31.61 29.28
C ARG A 348 -17.58 -31.23 28.19
N LYS A 349 -16.31 -31.11 28.58
CA LYS A 349 -15.24 -30.80 27.61
C LYS A 349 -15.03 -31.97 26.66
N LEU A 350 -15.05 -31.68 25.37
CA LEU A 350 -14.54 -32.56 24.33
C LEU A 350 -13.02 -32.36 24.23
N LYS A 351 -12.28 -33.47 24.27
CA LYS A 351 -10.82 -33.46 24.08
C LYS A 351 -10.46 -33.12 22.64
#